data_AF-A0A1I0S5C1-F1
#
_entry.id   AF-A0A1I0S5C1-F1
#
_cell.length_a   1.000
_cell.length_b   1.000
_cell.length_c   1.000
_cell.angle_alpha   90.00
_cell.angle_beta   90.00
_cell.angle_gamma   90.00
#
_symmetry.space_group_name_H-M   'P 1'
#
loop_
_entity.id
_entity.type
_entity.pdbx_description
1 polymer ?
#
loop_
_entity_poly.entity_id
_entity_poly.type
_entity_poly.pdbx_seq_one_letter_code
_entity_poly.pdbx_strand_id
1 'polypeptide(L)'
;MRLNLIYNNTLPTDQTIVTGSLSAIDECVLLMSSGEVVRHKFNTADNETLFSVISSIGYTDGGFDITASSRIFTLDEIVVVVNDYKRHGFIHYPGKYTALHLWREDYHADISSYPIAMFRDAQLVPHIIYAVAWNHVQIMNLDTRQVLTAAKSLIEEFAEEWHLAHFKKYDDANKAPWPSPYDYFYGGLQMSPDNRQFMSTGWAWGSYDLYNIYEVDHFIRSNRIADKIIDSWEHNNRAACWVNNHTVAVAFHPVRDEEEGASPDAPCEIHLYKTGDGKPEIAQKIKVTGMDILNANLHYSKSLNAFIAYGNDIGVALISPGGDMLFHDADKKVSGYHAGDDLLLCLTGNTIQVYRFEV
;
A
#
# COMPACT_ATOMS: atom_id res chain seq x y z
N MET A 1 -5.09 -22.44 -17.04
CA MET A 1 -4.81 -21.01 -16.81
C MET A 1 -3.72 -20.51 -17.72
N ARG A 2 -3.97 -19.38 -18.37
CA ARG A 2 -3.00 -18.64 -19.21
C ARG A 2 -3.17 -17.15 -19.01
N LEU A 3 -2.10 -16.39 -19.28
CA LEU A 3 -2.14 -14.93 -19.28
C LEU A 3 -2.48 -14.41 -20.68
N ASN A 4 -3.63 -13.77 -20.84
CA ASN A 4 -4.09 -13.24 -22.12
C ASN A 4 -3.84 -11.73 -22.21
N LEU A 5 -3.25 -11.27 -23.32
CA LEU A 5 -3.06 -9.86 -23.62
C LEU A 5 -4.38 -9.29 -24.16
N ILE A 6 -5.00 -8.38 -23.40
CA ILE A 6 -6.29 -7.78 -23.78
C ILE A 6 -6.15 -6.36 -24.33
N TYR A 7 -5.02 -5.70 -24.06
CA TYR A 7 -4.72 -4.37 -24.57
C TYR A 7 -3.22 -4.20 -24.80
N ASN A 8 -2.84 -3.58 -25.91
CA ASN A 8 -1.46 -3.24 -26.23
C ASN A 8 -1.44 -1.98 -27.09
N ASN A 9 -0.85 -0.91 -26.56
CA ASN A 9 -0.75 0.37 -27.26
C ASN A 9 0.57 1.07 -26.94
N THR A 10 1.17 1.69 -27.94
CA THR A 10 2.34 2.55 -27.79
C THR A 10 1.90 3.98 -28.00
N LEU A 11 2.04 4.82 -26.99
CA LEU A 11 1.61 6.22 -27.07
C LEU A 11 2.44 6.98 -28.13
N PRO A 12 1.82 7.81 -28.98
CA PRO A 12 2.50 8.58 -30.02
C PRO A 12 3.21 9.81 -29.44
N THR A 13 4.15 9.60 -28.52
CA THR A 13 4.91 10.62 -27.79
C THR A 13 6.37 10.19 -27.63
N ASP A 14 7.27 11.17 -27.53
CA ASP A 14 8.68 10.98 -27.20
C ASP A 14 8.93 10.86 -25.69
N GLN A 15 7.91 11.14 -24.87
CA GLN A 15 7.93 10.97 -23.43
C GLN A 15 7.85 9.50 -23.04
N THR A 16 8.43 9.16 -21.88
CA THR A 16 8.29 7.83 -21.28
C THR A 16 7.27 7.85 -20.14
N ILE A 17 6.71 6.70 -19.84
CA ILE A 17 5.82 6.50 -18.69
C ILE A 17 6.70 6.23 -17.47
N VAL A 18 6.59 7.07 -16.45
CA VAL A 18 7.30 6.95 -15.17
C VAL A 18 6.62 5.89 -14.29
N THR A 19 5.30 5.97 -14.20
CA THR A 19 4.46 5.02 -13.44
C THR A 19 3.03 5.09 -13.95
N GLY A 20 2.21 4.11 -13.59
CA GLY A 20 0.81 4.07 -13.99
C GLY A 20 -0.02 3.13 -13.13
N SER A 21 -1.32 3.35 -13.15
CA SER A 21 -2.30 2.50 -12.48
C SER A 21 -3.56 2.38 -13.33
N LEU A 22 -4.21 1.23 -13.27
CA LEU A 22 -5.53 1.05 -13.87
C LEU A 22 -6.56 1.78 -12.98
N SER A 23 -7.34 2.69 -13.56
CA SER A 23 -8.46 3.34 -12.88
C SER A 23 -9.78 2.62 -13.11
N ALA A 24 -9.90 1.90 -14.22
CA ALA A 24 -11.01 1.02 -14.53
C ALA A 24 -10.58 -0.09 -15.51
N ILE A 25 -11.53 -0.92 -15.93
CA ILE A 25 -11.32 -2.02 -16.89
C ILE A 25 -10.81 -1.54 -18.26
N ASP A 26 -11.17 -0.33 -18.67
CA ASP A 26 -10.91 0.24 -19.99
C ASP A 26 -10.11 1.55 -19.95
N GLU A 27 -9.48 1.86 -18.82
CA GLU A 27 -8.63 3.04 -18.69
C GLU A 27 -7.51 2.89 -17.66
N CYS A 28 -6.42 3.61 -17.91
CA CYS A 28 -5.34 3.79 -16.96
C CYS A 28 -4.97 5.27 -16.80
N VAL A 29 -4.38 5.58 -15.66
CA VAL A 29 -3.76 6.88 -15.37
C VAL A 29 -2.25 6.70 -15.36
N LEU A 30 -1.55 7.62 -16.00
CA LEU A 30 -0.11 7.56 -16.25
C LEU A 30 0.56 8.85 -15.77
N LEU A 31 1.73 8.73 -15.15
CA LEU A 31 2.64 9.84 -14.92
C LEU A 31 3.70 9.79 -16.03
N MET A 32 3.74 10.83 -16.85
CA MET A 32 4.70 10.95 -17.96
C MET A 32 6.00 11.60 -17.49
N SER A 33 7.10 11.37 -18.20
CA SER A 33 8.41 11.97 -17.89
C SER A 33 8.44 13.51 -18.02
N SER A 34 7.42 14.12 -18.63
CA SER A 34 7.19 15.57 -18.63
C SER A 34 6.63 16.10 -17.30
N GLY A 35 6.22 15.21 -16.40
CA GLY A 35 5.46 15.55 -15.19
C GLY A 35 3.96 15.70 -15.41
N GLU A 36 3.46 15.49 -16.63
CA GLU A 36 2.02 15.45 -16.88
C GLU A 36 1.42 14.14 -16.35
N VAL A 37 0.27 14.26 -15.69
CA VAL A 37 -0.57 13.12 -15.31
C VAL A 37 -1.72 13.05 -16.29
N VAL A 38 -1.80 11.94 -17.02
CA VAL A 38 -2.74 11.76 -18.12
C VAL A 38 -3.65 10.55 -17.86
N ARG A 39 -4.91 10.67 -18.24
CA ARG A 39 -5.85 9.54 -18.33
C ARG A 39 -5.87 9.05 -19.77
N HIS A 40 -5.66 7.76 -19.94
CA HIS A 40 -5.65 7.07 -21.22
C HIS A 40 -6.78 6.03 -21.24
N LYS A 41 -7.74 6.21 -22.15
CA LYS A 41 -8.84 5.26 -22.36
C LYS A 41 -8.50 4.32 -23.51
N PHE A 42 -8.76 3.03 -23.35
CA PHE A 42 -8.36 2.01 -24.30
C PHE A 42 -9.16 2.04 -25.61
N ASN A 43 -10.35 2.65 -25.58
CA ASN A 43 -11.26 2.75 -26.71
C ASN A 43 -11.12 4.07 -27.51
N THR A 44 -10.29 5.00 -27.06
CA THR A 44 -10.04 6.28 -27.76
C THR A 44 -8.56 6.51 -27.97
N ALA A 45 -8.19 7.16 -29.06
CA ALA A 45 -6.80 7.55 -29.29
C ALA A 45 -6.35 8.74 -28.41
N ASP A 46 -7.31 9.45 -27.81
CA ASP A 46 -7.04 10.68 -27.08
C ASP A 46 -6.64 10.42 -25.63
N ASN A 47 -5.63 11.16 -25.18
CA ASN A 47 -5.24 11.27 -23.79
C ASN A 47 -5.84 12.54 -23.19
N GLU A 48 -6.42 12.42 -22.00
CA GLU A 48 -6.89 13.56 -21.23
C GLU A 48 -5.80 13.96 -20.23
N THR A 49 -5.24 15.15 -20.37
CA THR A 49 -4.35 15.71 -19.33
C THR A 49 -5.17 16.09 -18.11
N LEU A 50 -4.89 15.46 -16.97
CA LEU A 50 -5.58 15.71 -15.71
C LEU A 50 -4.98 16.90 -14.97
N PHE A 51 -3.65 16.87 -14.80
CA PHE A 51 -2.86 17.92 -14.14
C PHE A 51 -1.36 17.71 -14.41
N SER A 52 -0.50 18.59 -13.87
CA SER A 52 0.96 18.42 -13.87
C SER A 52 1.48 18.41 -12.44
N VAL A 53 2.44 17.52 -12.14
CA VAL A 53 3.17 17.49 -10.86
C VAL A 53 4.27 18.56 -10.80
N ILE A 54 4.63 19.16 -11.95
CA ILE A 54 5.57 20.27 -12.00
C ILE A 54 4.81 21.54 -11.63
N SER A 55 5.09 22.02 -10.42
CA SER A 55 4.50 23.25 -9.90
C SER A 55 5.32 24.47 -10.32
N SER A 56 4.63 25.58 -10.62
CA SER A 56 5.28 26.90 -10.72
C SER A 56 5.69 27.46 -9.35
N ILE A 57 5.20 26.86 -8.27
CA ILE A 57 5.58 27.18 -6.89
C ILE A 57 6.92 26.50 -6.61
N GLY A 58 7.95 27.30 -6.32
CA GLY A 58 9.23 26.78 -5.86
C GLY A 58 9.13 26.27 -4.42
N TYR A 59 9.46 25.00 -4.23
CA TYR A 59 9.59 24.40 -2.90
C TYR A 59 11.07 24.38 -2.49
N THR A 60 11.36 24.69 -1.23
CA THR A 60 12.74 24.77 -0.72
C THR A 60 13.45 23.41 -0.68
N ASP A 61 12.69 22.32 -0.69
CA ASP A 61 13.15 20.94 -0.72
C ASP A 61 13.09 20.31 -2.14
N GLY A 62 12.85 21.13 -3.17
CA GLY A 62 12.87 20.70 -4.57
C GLY A 62 11.52 20.23 -5.12
N GLY A 63 10.51 20.03 -4.27
CA GLY A 63 9.16 19.67 -4.73
C GLY A 63 9.03 18.19 -5.14
N PHE A 64 8.10 17.92 -6.04
CA PHE A 64 7.90 16.59 -6.59
C PHE A 64 9.04 16.22 -7.54
N ASP A 65 9.70 15.10 -7.26
CA ASP A 65 10.83 14.60 -8.03
C ASP A 65 10.35 13.58 -9.07
N ILE A 66 10.31 13.98 -10.34
CA ILE A 66 9.85 13.10 -11.44
C ILE A 66 10.79 11.91 -11.71
N THR A 67 12.01 11.95 -11.18
CA THR A 67 13.01 10.89 -11.34
C THR A 67 12.98 9.88 -10.21
N ALA A 68 12.29 10.19 -9.11
CA ALA A 68 12.12 9.28 -7.98
C ALA A 68 11.00 8.26 -8.23
N SER A 69 11.10 7.11 -7.53
CA SER A 69 10.02 6.11 -7.51
C SER A 69 8.71 6.78 -7.10
N SER A 70 7.66 6.50 -7.87
CA SER A 70 6.37 7.14 -7.71
C SER A 70 5.25 6.13 -7.95
N ARG A 71 4.13 6.32 -7.26
CA ARG A 71 2.93 5.50 -7.41
C ARG A 71 1.69 6.36 -7.65
N ILE A 72 0.74 5.75 -8.36
CA ILE A 72 -0.58 6.30 -8.63
C ILE A 72 -1.62 5.45 -7.93
N PHE A 73 -2.49 6.10 -7.18
CA PHE A 73 -3.67 5.51 -6.55
C PHE A 73 -4.92 6.10 -7.20
N THR A 74 -5.93 5.26 -7.41
CA THR A 74 -7.18 5.62 -8.08
C THR A 74 -8.36 5.22 -7.21
N LEU A 75 -9.37 6.08 -7.14
CA LEU A 75 -10.68 5.78 -6.55
C LEU A 75 -11.72 6.44 -7.45
N ASP A 76 -12.31 5.65 -8.34
CA ASP A 76 -13.12 6.15 -9.46
C ASP A 76 -12.34 7.22 -10.25
N GLU A 77 -12.87 8.44 -10.33
CA GLU A 77 -12.28 9.58 -11.01
C GLU A 77 -11.17 10.31 -10.23
N ILE A 78 -10.99 9.97 -8.96
CA ILE A 78 -9.99 10.58 -8.07
C ILE A 78 -8.64 9.92 -8.32
N VAL A 79 -7.62 10.77 -8.53
CA VAL A 79 -6.26 10.34 -8.80
C VAL A 79 -5.34 10.92 -7.75
N VAL A 80 -4.51 10.08 -7.14
CA VAL A 80 -3.43 10.51 -6.23
C VAL A 80 -2.10 10.06 -6.79
N VAL A 81 -1.14 10.96 -6.89
CA VAL A 81 0.24 10.64 -7.32
C VAL A 81 1.19 11.07 -6.22
N VAL A 82 2.07 10.19 -5.77
CA VAL A 82 3.07 10.47 -4.73
C VAL A 82 4.45 9.97 -5.15
N ASN A 83 5.49 10.65 -4.68
CA ASN A 83 6.81 10.05 -4.63
C ASN A 83 6.90 9.11 -3.43
N ASP A 84 7.32 7.85 -3.65
CA ASP A 84 7.34 6.82 -2.62
C ASP A 84 8.25 7.17 -1.46
N TYR A 85 9.47 7.60 -1.77
CA TYR A 85 10.52 7.85 -0.77
C TYR A 85 10.93 9.32 -0.76
N LYS A 86 9.93 10.21 -0.87
CA LYS A 86 10.09 11.67 -0.74
C LYS A 86 8.88 12.26 -0.02
N ARG A 87 8.68 13.58 -0.13
CA ARG A 87 7.74 14.35 0.68
C ARG A 87 6.49 14.81 -0.05
N HIS A 88 6.44 14.71 -1.38
CA HIS A 88 5.42 15.38 -2.18
C HIS A 88 4.47 14.40 -2.85
N GLY A 89 3.22 14.85 -2.99
CA GLY A 89 2.20 14.19 -3.78
C GLY A 89 1.08 15.16 -4.18
N PHE A 90 0.16 14.70 -5.01
CA PHE A 90 -0.95 15.50 -5.50
C PHE A 90 -2.22 14.68 -5.61
N ILE A 91 -3.36 15.31 -5.34
CA ILE A 91 -4.69 14.76 -5.56
C ILE A 91 -5.38 15.56 -6.65
N HIS A 92 -5.89 14.87 -7.66
CA HIS A 92 -6.82 15.39 -8.64
C HIS A 92 -8.21 14.82 -8.38
N TYR A 93 -9.20 15.69 -8.23
CA TYR A 93 -10.61 15.31 -8.07
C TYR A 93 -11.46 16.18 -9.00
N PRO A 94 -11.85 15.66 -10.18
CA PRO A 94 -12.67 16.38 -11.15
C PRO A 94 -13.89 17.04 -10.50
N GLY A 95 -14.18 18.28 -10.90
CA GLY A 95 -15.28 19.07 -10.35
C GLY A 95 -15.07 19.63 -8.94
N LYS A 96 -14.03 19.20 -8.21
CA LYS A 96 -13.66 19.74 -6.88
C LYS A 96 -12.36 20.53 -6.91
N TYR A 97 -11.30 19.95 -7.45
CA TYR A 97 -9.99 20.59 -7.60
C TYR A 97 -9.08 19.89 -8.59
N THR A 98 -8.34 20.69 -9.36
CA THR A 98 -7.40 20.21 -10.37
C THR A 98 -6.18 19.54 -9.76
N ALA A 99 -5.58 20.13 -8.73
CA ALA A 99 -4.44 19.57 -8.03
C ALA A 99 -4.38 20.11 -6.60
N LEU A 100 -4.59 19.24 -5.61
CA LEU A 100 -4.37 19.51 -4.19
C LEU A 100 -3.03 18.91 -3.80
N HIS A 101 -2.10 19.73 -3.32
CA HIS A 101 -0.76 19.30 -2.92
C HIS A 101 -0.81 18.59 -1.56
N LEU A 102 -0.18 17.42 -1.50
CA LEU A 102 0.12 16.65 -0.29
C LEU A 102 1.59 16.81 0.07
N TRP A 103 1.86 16.98 1.36
CA TRP A 103 3.21 17.11 1.89
C TRP A 103 3.34 16.38 3.22
N ARG A 104 4.48 15.72 3.43
CA ARG A 104 4.87 15.13 4.72
C ARG A 104 6.24 15.63 5.16
N GLU A 105 6.50 15.54 6.46
CA GLU A 105 7.79 15.82 7.06
C GLU A 105 8.92 14.94 6.46
N ASP A 106 10.17 15.33 6.66
CA ASP A 106 11.35 14.69 6.04
C ASP A 106 11.92 13.53 6.85
N TYR A 107 11.57 13.40 8.13
CA TYR A 107 12.14 12.38 9.00
C TYR A 107 11.91 10.96 8.43
N HIS A 108 13.01 10.32 8.02
CA HIS A 108 13.03 9.01 7.35
C HIS A 108 12.11 8.89 6.11
N ALA A 109 11.76 10.01 5.47
CA ALA A 109 10.95 10.01 4.26
C ALA A 109 11.67 9.32 3.07
N ASP A 110 12.98 9.17 3.14
CA ASP A 110 13.85 8.49 2.16
C ASP A 110 13.83 6.96 2.26
N ILE A 111 13.34 6.40 3.38
CA ILE A 111 13.26 4.95 3.61
C ILE A 111 11.84 4.47 3.97
N SER A 112 10.94 5.37 4.37
CA SER A 112 9.52 5.08 4.57
C SER A 112 8.74 5.43 3.30
N SER A 113 8.09 4.43 2.70
CA SER A 113 7.13 4.63 1.61
C SER A 113 6.03 5.61 2.02
N TYR A 114 5.62 6.55 1.15
CA TYR A 114 4.52 7.48 1.38
C TYR A 114 3.20 6.71 1.58
N PRO A 115 2.66 6.64 2.81
CA PRO A 115 1.44 5.91 3.12
C PRO A 115 0.24 6.61 2.49
N ILE A 116 -0.45 5.91 1.58
CA ILE A 116 -1.68 6.37 0.93
C ILE A 116 -2.68 5.21 0.86
N ALA A 117 -3.92 5.47 1.27
CA ALA A 117 -5.08 4.65 0.94
C ALA A 117 -6.28 5.55 0.67
N MET A 118 -7.25 5.06 -0.12
CA MET A 118 -8.50 5.77 -0.37
C MET A 118 -9.67 4.82 -0.18
N PHE A 119 -10.80 5.36 0.26
CA PHE A 119 -12.02 4.59 0.44
C PHE A 119 -13.26 5.46 0.33
N ARG A 120 -14.42 4.80 0.19
CA ARG A 120 -15.72 5.43 0.36
C ARG A 120 -16.34 4.94 1.66
N ASP A 121 -16.92 5.86 2.42
CA ASP A 121 -17.69 5.52 3.61
C ASP A 121 -19.07 4.92 3.25
N ALA A 122 -19.88 4.62 4.27
CA ALA A 122 -21.23 4.09 4.08
C ALA A 122 -22.20 5.04 3.35
N GLN A 123 -21.86 6.34 3.26
CA GLN A 123 -22.60 7.36 2.53
C GLN A 123 -22.00 7.61 1.13
N LEU A 124 -21.05 6.78 0.70
CA LEU A 124 -20.29 6.89 -0.55
C LEU A 124 -19.39 8.14 -0.62
N VAL A 125 -19.12 8.80 0.49
CA VAL A 125 -18.24 9.98 0.51
C VAL A 125 -16.79 9.52 0.41
N PRO A 126 -16.00 10.08 -0.53
CA PRO A 126 -14.63 9.67 -0.73
C PRO A 126 -13.70 10.27 0.33
N HIS A 127 -12.82 9.43 0.85
CA HIS A 127 -11.83 9.75 1.87
C HIS A 127 -10.44 9.30 1.42
N ILE A 128 -9.43 10.01 1.90
CA ILE A 128 -8.02 9.62 1.77
C ILE A 128 -7.40 9.44 3.17
N ILE A 129 -6.58 8.41 3.31
CA ILE A 129 -5.63 8.22 4.40
C ILE A 129 -4.25 8.59 3.85
N TYR A 130 -3.55 9.54 4.47
CA TYR A 130 -2.23 9.99 4.02
C TYR A 130 -1.32 10.35 5.20
N ALA A 131 -0.01 10.14 5.06
CA ALA A 131 0.93 10.59 6.08
C ALA A 131 1.21 12.10 6.02
N VAL A 132 1.38 12.69 7.19
CA VAL A 132 1.94 14.05 7.38
C VAL A 132 3.30 14.01 8.07
N ALA A 133 3.60 12.92 8.79
CA ALA A 133 4.92 12.61 9.36
C ALA A 133 5.10 11.08 9.44
N TRP A 134 6.28 10.62 9.82
CA TRP A 134 6.64 9.19 9.85
C TRP A 134 5.67 8.32 10.67
N ASN A 135 5.21 8.81 11.82
CA ASN A 135 4.26 8.14 12.72
C ASN A 135 2.86 8.78 12.74
N HIS A 136 2.53 9.58 11.72
CA HIS A 136 1.28 10.33 11.71
C HIS A 136 0.60 10.23 10.36
N VAL A 137 -0.49 9.47 10.32
CA VAL A 137 -1.44 9.45 9.21
C VAL A 137 -2.72 10.21 9.57
N GLN A 138 -3.31 10.85 8.57
CA GLN A 138 -4.55 11.59 8.67
C GLN A 138 -5.61 11.02 7.74
N ILE A 139 -6.88 11.11 8.15
CA ILE A 139 -8.04 10.81 7.30
C ILE A 139 -8.73 12.12 6.94
N MET A 140 -8.83 12.41 5.64
CA MET A 140 -9.48 13.60 5.11
C MET A 140 -10.68 13.23 4.25
N ASN A 141 -11.79 13.93 4.47
CA ASN A 141 -12.94 13.92 3.57
C ASN A 141 -12.59 14.71 2.31
N LEU A 142 -12.62 14.07 1.14
CA LEU A 142 -12.15 14.68 -0.11
C LEU A 142 -13.15 15.69 -0.70
N ASP A 143 -14.43 15.59 -0.36
CA ASP A 143 -15.46 16.54 -0.80
C ASP A 143 -15.36 17.89 -0.09
N THR A 144 -15.06 17.86 1.20
CA THR A 144 -15.01 19.06 2.07
C THR A 144 -13.60 19.52 2.40
N ARG A 145 -12.59 18.67 2.17
CA ARG A 145 -11.19 18.80 2.64
C ARG A 145 -11.06 18.88 4.16
N GLN A 146 -12.07 18.44 4.89
CA GLN A 146 -12.00 18.38 6.33
C GLN A 146 -11.11 17.20 6.74
N VAL A 147 -10.03 17.50 7.47
CA VAL A 147 -9.20 16.49 8.13
C VAL A 147 -9.94 16.00 9.38
N LEU A 148 -10.48 14.79 9.32
CA LEU A 148 -11.32 14.20 10.37
C LEU A 148 -10.51 13.77 11.60
N THR A 149 -9.22 13.53 11.43
CA THR A 149 -8.29 13.10 12.48
C THR A 149 -7.35 14.21 12.94
N ALA A 150 -7.66 15.48 12.67
CA ALA A 150 -6.77 16.61 13.00
C ALA A 150 -6.46 16.73 14.51
N ALA A 151 -7.35 16.22 15.36
CA ALA A 151 -7.21 16.26 16.81
C ALA A 151 -6.58 14.98 17.41
N LYS A 152 -6.03 14.06 16.59
CA LYS A 152 -5.45 12.79 17.06
C LYS A 152 -4.19 13.04 17.90
N SER A 153 -4.09 12.41 19.07
CA SER A 153 -3.00 12.63 20.03
C SER A 153 -1.70 11.91 19.73
N LEU A 154 -1.67 10.98 18.75
CA LEU A 154 -0.55 10.07 18.50
C LEU A 154 -0.11 9.30 19.75
N ILE A 155 -1.05 8.98 20.63
CA ILE A 155 -0.83 8.19 21.84
C ILE A 155 -1.77 6.99 21.77
N GLU A 156 -1.24 5.81 22.08
CA GLU A 156 -1.99 4.56 22.10
C GLU A 156 -3.02 4.52 23.24
N GLU A 157 -4.03 3.69 23.04
CA GLU A 157 -4.89 3.27 24.15
C GLU A 157 -4.05 2.56 25.22
N PHE A 158 -4.40 2.78 26.48
CA PHE A 158 -3.71 2.20 27.64
C PHE A 158 -2.25 2.63 27.86
N ALA A 159 -1.71 3.56 27.04
CA ALA A 159 -0.33 4.02 27.16
C ALA A 159 -0.02 4.65 28.53
N GLU A 160 -1.00 5.32 29.16
CA GLU A 160 -0.82 5.97 30.46
C GLU A 160 -0.71 4.93 31.57
N GLU A 161 -1.56 3.90 31.52
CA GLU A 161 -1.55 2.77 32.43
C GLU A 161 -0.24 1.99 32.33
N TRP A 162 0.25 1.75 31.10
CA TRP A 162 1.56 1.13 30.88
C TRP A 162 2.70 1.99 31.39
N HIS A 163 2.66 3.30 31.14
CA HIS A 163 3.65 4.25 31.64
C HIS A 163 3.71 4.25 33.17
N LEU A 164 2.56 4.34 33.84
CA LEU A 164 2.47 4.31 35.31
C LEU A 164 2.94 2.97 35.89
N ALA A 165 2.66 1.85 35.22
CA ALA A 165 3.13 0.53 35.62
C ALA A 165 4.67 0.41 35.49
N HIS A 166 5.23 0.93 34.39
CA HIS A 166 6.67 1.01 34.16
C HIS A 166 7.35 1.89 35.22
N PHE A 167 6.82 3.09 35.48
CA PHE A 167 7.34 4.05 36.47
C PHE A 167 7.41 3.51 37.90
N LYS A 168 6.51 2.59 38.27
CA LYS A 168 6.52 1.93 39.58
C LYS A 168 7.59 0.84 39.71
N LYS A 169 8.03 0.27 38.58
CA LYS A 169 8.91 -0.90 38.54
C LYS A 169 10.40 -0.53 38.40
N TYR A 170 10.72 0.62 37.81
CA TYR A 170 12.10 1.00 37.49
C TYR A 170 12.54 2.28 38.21
N ASP A 171 13.84 2.34 38.55
CA ASP A 171 14.48 3.50 39.16
C ASP A 171 14.44 4.74 38.25
N ASP A 172 14.60 5.92 38.85
CA ASP A 172 14.46 7.23 38.19
C ASP A 172 15.32 7.39 36.93
N ALA A 173 16.47 6.72 36.86
CA ALA A 173 17.38 6.78 35.72
C ALA A 173 16.82 6.13 34.43
N ASN A 174 15.78 5.30 34.53
CA ASN A 174 15.19 4.56 33.40
C ASN A 174 13.78 5.07 33.03
N LYS A 175 13.38 6.23 33.54
CA LYS A 175 12.04 6.78 33.32
C LYS A 175 11.96 7.51 31.98
N ALA A 176 11.24 6.90 31.02
CA ALA A 176 10.94 7.53 29.74
C ALA A 176 10.01 8.75 29.91
N PRO A 177 10.14 9.80 29.07
CA PRO A 177 9.24 10.96 29.12
C PRO A 177 7.80 10.59 28.75
N TRP A 178 6.85 11.31 29.35
CA TRP A 178 5.41 11.20 29.06
C TRP A 178 4.88 12.47 28.38
N PRO A 179 4.03 12.36 27.35
CA PRO A 179 3.71 11.13 26.63
C PRO A 179 4.86 10.68 25.73
N SER A 180 4.96 9.36 25.50
CA SER A 180 5.83 8.85 24.44
C SER A 180 5.09 8.97 23.10
N PRO A 181 5.77 9.37 22.01
CA PRO A 181 5.16 9.41 20.69
C PRO A 181 4.80 7.98 20.24
N TYR A 182 3.75 7.84 19.43
CA TYR A 182 3.44 6.55 18.81
C TYR A 182 4.61 6.07 17.97
N ASP A 183 5.12 4.89 18.31
CA ASP A 183 6.45 4.47 17.90
C ASP A 183 6.41 3.54 16.69
N TYR A 184 5.84 4.05 15.61
CA TYR A 184 5.48 3.26 14.44
C TYR A 184 5.68 4.04 13.15
N PHE A 185 6.44 3.48 12.22
CA PHE A 185 6.60 4.01 10.87
C PHE A 185 5.52 3.42 9.99
N TYR A 186 4.52 4.23 9.63
CA TYR A 186 3.50 3.78 8.68
C TYR A 186 4.15 3.44 7.33
N GLY A 187 3.73 2.31 6.77
CA GLY A 187 4.21 1.81 5.49
C GLY A 187 3.14 1.85 4.41
N GLY A 188 3.14 0.85 3.53
CA GLY A 188 2.06 0.65 2.56
C GLY A 188 0.72 0.49 3.27
N LEU A 189 -0.31 1.21 2.80
CA LEU A 189 -1.65 1.13 3.35
C LEU A 189 -2.57 0.35 2.41
N GLN A 190 -3.41 -0.50 2.97
CA GLN A 190 -4.45 -1.23 2.23
C GLN A 190 -5.76 -1.26 3.00
N MET A 191 -6.84 -0.84 2.35
CA MET A 191 -8.19 -0.96 2.90
C MET A 191 -8.64 -2.42 2.91
N SER A 192 -9.39 -2.82 3.94
CA SER A 192 -10.18 -4.05 3.89
C SER A 192 -11.23 -3.95 2.78
N PRO A 193 -11.71 -5.07 2.21
CA PRO A 193 -12.66 -5.03 1.09
C PRO A 193 -14.00 -4.32 1.40
N ASP A 194 -14.37 -4.19 2.68
CA ASP A 194 -15.55 -3.44 3.13
C ASP A 194 -15.24 -2.02 3.64
N ASN A 195 -14.00 -1.55 3.50
CA ASN A 195 -13.52 -0.23 3.92
C ASN A 195 -13.67 0.06 5.42
N ARG A 196 -13.87 -0.96 6.26
CA ARG A 196 -14.03 -0.77 7.72
C ARG A 196 -12.70 -0.76 8.45
N GLN A 197 -11.68 -1.38 7.86
CA GLN A 197 -10.34 -1.50 8.41
C GLN A 197 -9.32 -1.03 7.38
N PHE A 198 -8.17 -0.58 7.85
CA PHE A 198 -6.98 -0.46 7.00
C PHE A 198 -5.80 -1.14 7.66
N MET A 199 -4.98 -1.81 6.85
CA MET A 199 -3.72 -2.43 7.24
C MET A 199 -2.58 -1.49 6.87
N SER A 200 -1.58 -1.39 7.74
CA SER A 200 -0.28 -0.78 7.46
C SER A 200 0.80 -1.85 7.47
N THR A 201 1.55 -1.97 6.37
CA THR A 201 2.77 -2.79 6.28
C THR A 201 3.99 -1.97 6.67
N GLY A 202 3.97 -1.45 7.90
CA GLY A 202 4.99 -0.56 8.44
C GLY A 202 6.09 -1.28 9.21
N TRP A 203 6.84 -0.51 9.99
CA TRP A 203 7.95 -1.01 10.80
C TRP A 203 8.12 -0.22 12.11
N ALA A 204 8.83 -0.81 13.06
CA ALA A 204 9.23 -0.19 14.33
C ALA A 204 10.77 -0.10 14.43
N TRP A 205 11.28 0.62 15.43
CA TRP A 205 12.73 0.80 15.60
C TRP A 205 13.53 -0.50 15.59
N GLY A 206 14.76 -0.38 15.11
CA GLY A 206 15.64 -1.53 14.87
C GLY A 206 15.40 -2.16 13.49
N SER A 207 14.61 -1.52 12.62
CA SER A 207 14.19 -2.06 11.33
C SER A 207 13.52 -3.41 11.54
N TYR A 208 12.34 -3.37 12.15
CA TYR A 208 11.53 -4.56 12.41
C TYR A 208 10.17 -4.38 11.75
N ASP A 209 9.79 -5.28 10.84
CA ASP A 209 8.47 -5.25 10.21
C ASP A 209 7.41 -5.43 11.31
N LEU A 210 6.40 -4.55 11.32
CA LEU A 210 5.31 -4.57 12.29
C LEU A 210 4.02 -4.24 11.57
N TYR A 211 3.18 -5.25 11.34
CA TYR A 211 2.00 -5.08 10.49
C TYR A 211 0.78 -4.89 11.37
N ASN A 212 0.13 -3.74 11.19
CA ASN A 212 -0.92 -3.27 12.08
C ASN A 212 -2.23 -3.06 11.32
N ILE A 213 -3.34 -3.39 11.97
CA ILE A 213 -4.70 -3.10 11.47
C ILE A 213 -5.35 -2.06 12.36
N TYR A 214 -6.09 -1.15 11.73
CA TYR A 214 -6.82 -0.08 12.40
C TYR A 214 -8.29 -0.10 11.94
N GLU A 215 -9.22 0.01 12.88
CA GLU A 215 -10.63 0.23 12.57
C GLU A 215 -10.86 1.70 12.19
N VAL A 216 -11.40 1.96 11.00
CA VAL A 216 -11.53 3.32 10.43
C VAL A 216 -12.38 4.22 11.33
N ASP A 217 -13.57 3.75 11.73
CA ASP A 217 -14.49 4.53 12.56
C ASP A 217 -13.87 4.88 13.92
N HIS A 218 -13.16 3.93 14.53
CA HIS A 218 -12.46 4.17 15.77
C HIS A 218 -11.31 5.16 15.56
N PHE A 219 -10.54 4.99 14.48
CA PHE A 219 -9.42 5.85 14.16
C PHE A 219 -9.85 7.31 13.97
N ILE A 220 -11.01 7.55 13.36
CA ILE A 220 -11.60 8.89 13.19
C ILE A 220 -12.11 9.47 14.51
N ARG A 221 -12.88 8.68 15.29
CA ARG A 221 -13.64 9.21 16.43
C ARG A 221 -12.86 9.25 17.73
N SER A 222 -11.86 8.38 17.89
CA SER A 222 -11.04 8.31 19.09
C SER A 222 -9.81 9.20 18.97
N ASN A 223 -9.49 9.91 20.05
CA ASN A 223 -8.24 10.66 20.17
C ASN A 223 -7.02 9.72 20.30
N ARG A 224 -7.23 8.48 20.77
CA ARG A 224 -6.17 7.49 20.97
C ARG A 224 -6.02 6.55 19.77
N ILE A 225 -4.82 6.00 19.59
CA ILE A 225 -4.55 4.98 18.58
C ILE A 225 -4.87 3.61 19.18
N ALA A 226 -5.66 2.82 18.45
CA ALA A 226 -5.91 1.42 18.78
C ALA A 226 -5.58 0.60 17.54
N ASP A 227 -4.37 0.07 17.52
CA ASP A 227 -3.89 -0.89 16.53
C ASP A 227 -4.12 -2.32 17.00
N LYS A 228 -4.36 -3.19 16.01
CA LYS A 228 -4.31 -4.63 16.16
C LYS A 228 -3.05 -5.11 15.45
N ILE A 229 -2.03 -5.45 16.24
CA ILE A 229 -0.78 -6.03 15.73
C ILE A 229 -1.10 -7.41 15.15
N ILE A 230 -0.85 -7.60 13.84
CA ILE A 230 -0.94 -8.90 13.17
C ILE A 230 0.19 -9.78 13.70
N ASP A 231 1.42 -9.36 13.44
CA ASP A 231 2.64 -9.95 13.98
C ASP A 231 3.82 -9.00 13.66
N SER A 232 5.02 -9.43 14.06
CA SER A 232 6.25 -8.70 13.82
C SER A 232 7.45 -9.60 13.51
N TRP A 233 8.35 -9.11 12.66
CA TRP A 233 9.45 -9.90 12.11
C TRP A 233 10.68 -9.06 11.72
N GLU A 234 11.83 -9.70 11.52
CA GLU A 234 13.05 -9.04 10.99
C GLU A 234 12.78 -8.29 9.70
N HIS A 235 13.18 -7.03 9.52
CA HIS A 235 12.73 -6.24 8.37
C HIS A 235 13.09 -6.85 7.01
N ASN A 236 12.05 -7.19 6.23
CA ASN A 236 12.20 -7.69 4.87
C ASN A 236 11.26 -7.00 3.87
N ASN A 237 10.36 -6.09 4.29
CA ASN A 237 9.32 -5.52 3.42
C ASN A 237 8.41 -6.62 2.85
N ARG A 238 7.89 -7.45 3.75
CA ARG A 238 7.05 -8.62 3.41
C ARG A 238 5.81 -8.27 2.60
N ALA A 239 5.49 -9.14 1.65
CA ALA A 239 4.27 -9.07 0.89
C ALA A 239 3.07 -9.33 1.81
N ALA A 240 2.04 -8.50 1.72
CA ALA A 240 0.80 -8.72 2.45
C ALA A 240 -0.42 -8.25 1.67
N CYS A 241 -1.55 -8.90 1.91
CA CYS A 241 -2.83 -8.50 1.34
C CYS A 241 -4.04 -8.91 2.17
N TRP A 242 -5.16 -8.23 1.96
CA TRP A 242 -6.46 -8.73 2.39
C TRP A 242 -6.92 -9.91 1.52
N VAL A 243 -7.38 -10.98 2.17
CA VAL A 243 -8.07 -12.12 1.52
C VAL A 243 -9.58 -11.90 1.52
N ASN A 244 -10.08 -11.36 2.64
CA ASN A 244 -11.47 -10.96 2.86
C ASN A 244 -11.52 -9.94 4.02
N ASN A 245 -12.70 -9.52 4.46
CA ASN A 245 -12.86 -8.49 5.51
C ASN A 245 -12.25 -8.85 6.87
N HIS A 246 -11.97 -10.13 7.12
CA HIS A 246 -11.52 -10.65 8.42
C HIS A 246 -10.30 -11.55 8.29
N THR A 247 -9.58 -11.49 7.16
CA THR A 247 -8.40 -12.32 6.94
C THR A 247 -7.38 -11.56 6.12
N VAL A 248 -6.16 -11.48 6.65
CA VAL A 248 -4.98 -10.96 5.97
C VAL A 248 -4.01 -12.10 5.68
N ALA A 249 -3.32 -12.02 4.57
CA ALA A 249 -2.24 -12.89 4.19
C ALA A 249 -0.91 -12.13 4.32
N VAL A 250 0.10 -12.76 4.89
CA VAL A 250 1.46 -12.21 5.00
C VAL A 250 2.46 -13.26 4.53
N ALA A 251 3.39 -12.88 3.67
CA ALA A 251 4.50 -13.73 3.25
C ALA A 251 5.49 -13.92 4.40
N PHE A 252 6.03 -15.12 4.54
CA PHE A 252 6.92 -15.49 5.64
C PHE A 252 8.03 -16.41 5.11
N HIS A 253 9.24 -16.33 5.67
CA HIS A 253 10.31 -17.23 5.26
C HIS A 253 10.98 -17.86 6.50
N PRO A 254 10.70 -19.14 6.80
CA PRO A 254 11.17 -19.81 8.03
C PRO A 254 12.66 -19.62 8.33
N VAL A 255 13.52 -19.70 7.30
CA VAL A 255 14.98 -19.52 7.46
C VAL A 255 15.38 -18.07 7.73
N ARG A 256 14.78 -17.08 7.04
CA ARG A 256 15.13 -15.66 7.21
C ARG A 256 14.60 -15.10 8.53
N ASP A 257 13.51 -15.67 8.99
CA ASP A 257 12.87 -15.37 10.27
C ASP A 257 13.45 -16.22 11.42
N GLU A 258 14.55 -16.93 11.18
CA GLU A 258 15.27 -17.76 12.16
C GLU A 258 14.35 -18.73 12.95
N GLU A 259 13.32 -19.28 12.30
CA GLU A 259 12.39 -20.20 12.94
C GLU A 259 13.13 -21.47 13.42
N GLU A 260 12.95 -21.82 14.69
CA GLU A 260 13.64 -22.94 15.30
C GLU A 260 13.32 -24.25 14.55
N GLY A 261 14.37 -24.91 14.06
CA GLY A 261 14.24 -26.16 13.31
C GLY A 261 13.91 -25.99 11.81
N ALA A 262 13.90 -24.76 11.29
CA ALA A 262 13.76 -24.53 9.84
C ALA A 262 14.93 -25.15 9.07
N SER A 263 14.61 -25.97 8.06
CA SER A 263 15.63 -26.48 7.13
C SER A 263 16.09 -25.37 6.19
N PRO A 264 17.37 -25.36 5.75
CA PRO A 264 17.86 -24.39 4.75
C PRO A 264 17.02 -24.34 3.46
N ASP A 265 16.40 -25.47 3.09
CA ASP A 265 15.57 -25.61 1.90
C ASP A 265 14.07 -25.36 2.18
N ALA A 266 13.72 -24.78 3.34
CA ALA A 266 12.33 -24.52 3.68
C ALA A 266 11.73 -23.52 2.69
N PRO A 267 10.55 -23.82 2.10
CA PRO A 267 9.91 -22.92 1.15
C PRO A 267 9.43 -21.64 1.86
N CYS A 268 9.28 -20.57 1.08
CA CYS A 268 8.52 -19.40 1.53
C CYS A 268 7.06 -19.80 1.79
N GLU A 269 6.41 -19.12 2.73
CA GLU A 269 5.05 -19.41 3.17
C GLU A 269 4.15 -18.18 3.03
N ILE A 270 2.84 -18.42 2.91
CA ILE A 270 1.80 -17.41 3.11
C ILE A 270 1.06 -17.77 4.39
N HIS A 271 1.12 -16.92 5.40
CA HIS A 271 0.39 -17.08 6.66
C HIS A 271 -0.92 -16.30 6.59
N LEU A 272 -2.04 -16.97 6.86
CA LEU A 272 -3.36 -16.36 6.91
C LEU A 272 -3.73 -16.05 8.35
N TYR A 273 -3.90 -14.78 8.68
CA TYR A 273 -4.30 -14.32 10.01
C TYR A 273 -5.77 -13.94 10.02
N LYS A 274 -6.52 -14.44 11.00
CA LYS A 274 -7.89 -13.96 11.28
C LYS A 274 -7.85 -12.68 12.09
N THR A 275 -8.61 -11.66 11.68
CA THR A 275 -8.53 -10.29 12.24
C THR A 275 -9.80 -9.90 13.02
N GLY A 276 -10.49 -10.89 13.61
CA GLY A 276 -11.75 -10.70 14.34
C GLY A 276 -11.62 -9.89 15.64
N ASP A 277 -12.59 -10.08 16.54
CA ASP A 277 -12.60 -9.43 17.85
C ASP A 277 -11.57 -10.10 18.79
N GLY A 278 -10.33 -9.60 18.74
CA GLY A 278 -9.24 -10.12 19.57
C GLY A 278 -7.87 -9.89 18.95
N LYS A 279 -6.87 -10.56 19.51
CA LYS A 279 -5.53 -10.63 18.90
C LYS A 279 -5.63 -11.43 17.60
N PRO A 280 -5.03 -10.96 16.49
CA PRO A 280 -4.93 -11.75 15.28
C PRO A 280 -4.25 -13.10 15.52
N GLU A 281 -4.76 -14.15 14.87
CA GLU A 281 -4.25 -15.52 15.01
C GLU A 281 -4.05 -16.17 13.65
N ILE A 282 -2.97 -16.94 13.51
CA ILE A 282 -2.68 -17.73 12.31
C ILE A 282 -3.73 -18.83 12.18
N ALA A 283 -4.53 -18.77 11.12
CA ALA A 283 -5.50 -19.78 10.75
C ALA A 283 -4.92 -20.85 9.81
N GLN A 284 -3.95 -20.49 8.97
CA GLN A 284 -3.35 -21.40 8.00
C GLN A 284 -1.94 -20.92 7.60
N LYS A 285 -1.02 -21.87 7.40
CA LYS A 285 0.27 -21.63 6.74
C LYS A 285 0.26 -22.37 5.39
N ILE A 286 0.52 -21.66 4.30
CA ILE A 286 0.52 -22.18 2.92
C ILE A 286 1.95 -22.19 2.43
N LYS A 287 2.49 -23.35 2.03
CA LYS A 287 3.86 -23.45 1.53
C LYS A 287 3.92 -23.15 0.03
N VAL A 288 4.80 -22.25 -0.38
CA VAL A 288 5.02 -21.86 -1.78
C VAL A 288 6.38 -22.40 -2.23
N THR A 289 6.36 -23.50 -2.97
CA THR A 289 7.59 -24.19 -3.37
C THR A 289 8.24 -23.54 -4.59
N GLY A 290 9.56 -23.34 -4.54
CA GLY A 290 10.35 -22.90 -5.70
C GLY A 290 10.24 -21.40 -6.02
N MET A 291 9.66 -20.61 -5.12
CA MET A 291 9.55 -19.17 -5.30
C MET A 291 9.70 -18.44 -3.97
N ASP A 292 10.54 -17.41 -3.96
CA ASP A 292 10.64 -16.47 -2.84
C ASP A 292 9.68 -15.31 -3.10
N ILE A 293 8.57 -15.29 -2.37
CA ILE A 293 7.54 -14.26 -2.50
C ILE A 293 7.65 -13.18 -1.42
N LEU A 294 8.72 -13.19 -0.62
CA LEU A 294 8.82 -12.33 0.55
C LEU A 294 8.66 -10.86 0.19
N ASN A 295 9.31 -10.37 -0.86
CA ASN A 295 9.30 -8.94 -1.22
C ASN A 295 8.40 -8.65 -2.44
N ALA A 296 7.48 -9.55 -2.75
CA ALA A 296 6.56 -9.39 -3.87
C ALA A 296 5.42 -8.42 -3.54
N ASN A 297 4.72 -7.93 -4.57
CA ASN A 297 3.35 -7.46 -4.41
C ASN A 297 2.44 -8.68 -4.36
N LEU A 298 1.59 -8.76 -3.35
CA LEU A 298 0.65 -9.87 -3.16
C LEU A 298 -0.77 -9.35 -3.20
N HIS A 299 -1.65 -10.08 -3.87
CA HIS A 299 -3.09 -9.84 -3.88
C HIS A 299 -3.84 -11.16 -3.84
N TYR A 300 -5.05 -11.16 -3.28
CA TYR A 300 -5.95 -12.30 -3.37
C TYR A 300 -7.07 -12.01 -4.39
N SER A 301 -7.17 -12.86 -5.41
CA SER A 301 -8.28 -12.81 -6.36
C SER A 301 -9.39 -13.75 -5.91
N LYS A 302 -10.56 -13.19 -5.58
CA LYS A 302 -11.73 -14.00 -5.24
C LYS A 302 -12.30 -14.74 -6.46
N SER A 303 -12.20 -14.16 -7.66
CA SER A 303 -12.74 -14.76 -8.88
C SER A 303 -11.91 -15.98 -9.32
N LEU A 304 -10.59 -15.89 -9.20
CA LEU A 304 -9.65 -16.97 -9.50
C LEU A 304 -9.48 -17.93 -8.32
N ASN A 305 -9.90 -17.51 -7.13
CA ASN A 305 -9.66 -18.19 -5.86
C ASN A 305 -8.18 -18.55 -5.69
N ALA A 306 -7.31 -17.55 -5.86
CA ALA A 306 -5.86 -17.71 -5.89
C ALA A 306 -5.14 -16.41 -5.47
N PHE A 307 -3.91 -16.56 -5.00
CA PHE A 307 -3.00 -15.44 -4.76
C PHE A 307 -2.28 -15.06 -6.06
N ILE A 308 -2.19 -13.77 -6.33
CA ILE A 308 -1.38 -13.20 -7.40
C ILE A 308 -0.17 -12.56 -6.72
N ALA A 309 1.02 -13.06 -7.04
CA ALA A 309 2.27 -12.50 -6.60
C ALA A 309 3.02 -11.94 -7.81
N TYR A 310 3.53 -10.71 -7.72
CA TYR A 310 4.37 -10.16 -8.78
C TYR A 310 5.46 -9.24 -8.26
N GLY A 311 6.56 -9.16 -8.99
CA GLY A 311 7.70 -8.31 -8.65
C GLY A 311 8.79 -8.43 -9.69
N ASN A 312 9.77 -7.52 -9.63
CA ASN A 312 10.86 -7.50 -10.60
C ASN A 312 11.66 -8.81 -10.61
N ASP A 313 11.84 -9.45 -9.44
CA ASP A 313 12.66 -10.66 -9.31
C ASP A 313 11.90 -11.94 -9.65
N ILE A 314 10.58 -11.97 -9.46
CA ILE A 314 9.76 -13.17 -9.66
C ILE A 314 8.93 -13.17 -10.94
N GLY A 315 8.78 -12.01 -11.60
CA GLY A 315 7.83 -11.82 -12.70
C GLY A 315 6.40 -11.78 -12.17
N VAL A 316 5.53 -12.66 -12.67
CA VAL A 316 4.16 -12.85 -12.17
C VAL A 316 3.85 -14.32 -11.93
N ALA A 317 3.19 -14.59 -10.81
CA ALA A 317 2.82 -15.92 -10.36
C ALA A 317 1.38 -15.96 -9.87
N LEU A 318 0.71 -17.09 -10.11
CA LEU A 318 -0.60 -17.39 -9.57
C LEU A 318 -0.49 -18.63 -8.69
N ILE A 319 -0.84 -18.50 -7.42
CA ILE A 319 -0.62 -19.52 -6.38
C ILE A 319 -1.97 -19.92 -5.80
N SER A 320 -2.26 -21.23 -5.77
CA SER A 320 -3.50 -21.75 -5.21
C SER A 320 -3.58 -21.50 -3.69
N PRO A 321 -4.77 -21.55 -3.07
CA PRO A 321 -4.89 -21.52 -1.60
C PRO A 321 -4.23 -22.71 -0.89
N GLY A 322 -3.87 -23.76 -1.65
CA GLY A 322 -3.08 -24.90 -1.18
C GLY A 322 -1.56 -24.71 -1.34
N GLY A 323 -1.12 -23.68 -2.06
CA GLY A 323 0.30 -23.38 -2.31
C GLY A 323 0.84 -23.88 -3.65
N ASP A 324 0.00 -24.51 -4.47
CA ASP A 324 0.39 -24.99 -5.80
C ASP A 324 0.59 -23.81 -6.76
N MET A 325 1.66 -23.86 -7.54
CA MET A 325 1.89 -22.90 -8.62
C MET A 325 0.95 -23.20 -9.80
N LEU A 326 -0.07 -22.36 -9.99
CA LEU A 326 -1.05 -22.49 -11.06
C LEU A 326 -0.56 -21.88 -12.38
N PHE A 327 0.27 -20.84 -12.29
CA PHE A 327 0.89 -20.14 -13.41
C PHE A 327 2.14 -19.41 -12.93
N HIS A 328 3.18 -19.34 -13.78
CA HIS A 328 4.37 -18.52 -13.55
C HIS A 328 4.95 -18.03 -14.88
N ASP A 329 5.23 -16.72 -14.96
CA ASP A 329 5.98 -16.09 -16.05
C ASP A 329 7.02 -15.13 -15.42
N ALA A 330 8.27 -15.57 -15.37
CA ALA A 330 9.38 -14.83 -14.75
C ALA A 330 9.81 -13.57 -15.52
N ASP A 331 9.51 -13.53 -16.81
CA ASP A 331 9.91 -12.45 -17.71
C ASP A 331 8.89 -11.31 -17.70
N LYS A 332 7.65 -11.57 -17.25
CA LYS A 332 6.60 -10.56 -17.17
C LYS A 332 6.82 -9.57 -16.05
N LYS A 333 7.18 -8.33 -16.39
CA LYS A 333 7.32 -7.22 -15.43
C LYS A 333 6.01 -6.47 -15.27
N VAL A 334 5.27 -6.81 -14.22
CA VAL A 334 4.01 -6.18 -13.85
C VAL A 334 4.28 -4.89 -13.08
N SER A 335 3.66 -3.80 -13.54
CA SER A 335 3.74 -2.47 -12.93
C SER A 335 2.58 -2.19 -11.96
N GLY A 336 1.46 -2.90 -12.10
CA GLY A 336 0.30 -2.74 -11.21
C GLY A 336 -0.77 -3.81 -11.41
N TYR A 337 -1.66 -3.92 -10.44
CA TYR A 337 -2.76 -4.88 -10.45
C TYR A 337 -4.09 -4.22 -10.05
N HIS A 338 -5.14 -4.47 -10.83
CA HIS A 338 -6.49 -4.02 -10.54
C HIS A 338 -7.33 -5.16 -9.96
N ALA A 339 -7.52 -5.13 -8.63
CA ALA A 339 -8.16 -6.23 -7.91
C ALA A 339 -9.64 -6.44 -8.25
N GLY A 340 -10.35 -5.42 -8.73
CA GLY A 340 -11.76 -5.54 -9.10
C GLY A 340 -12.02 -6.38 -10.35
N ASP A 341 -11.08 -6.37 -11.31
CA ASP A 341 -11.23 -6.98 -12.64
C ASP A 341 -10.13 -8.01 -12.99
N ASP A 342 -9.28 -8.31 -12.01
CA ASP A 342 -8.12 -9.20 -12.10
C ASP A 342 -7.22 -8.87 -13.30
N LEU A 343 -6.93 -7.57 -13.46
CA LEU A 343 -6.10 -7.06 -14.56
C LEU A 343 -4.68 -6.74 -14.10
N LEU A 344 -3.71 -7.10 -14.95
CA LEU A 344 -2.30 -6.82 -14.76
C LEU A 344 -1.86 -5.74 -15.75
N LEU A 345 -1.30 -4.66 -15.24
CA LEU A 345 -0.71 -3.58 -16.04
C LEU A 345 0.78 -3.83 -16.18
N CYS A 346 1.31 -3.77 -17.40
CA CYS A 346 2.74 -3.77 -17.69
C CYS A 346 3.09 -2.52 -18.50
N LEU A 347 4.09 -1.77 -18.03
CA LEU A 347 4.55 -0.53 -18.66
C LEU A 347 5.99 -0.70 -19.13
N THR A 348 6.30 -0.27 -20.35
CA THR A 348 7.67 -0.29 -20.88
C THR A 348 7.89 0.88 -21.82
N GLY A 349 8.75 1.82 -21.42
CA GLY A 349 8.94 3.07 -22.17
C GLY A 349 7.63 3.84 -22.25
N ASN A 350 7.07 3.97 -23.45
CA ASN A 350 5.76 4.58 -23.71
C ASN A 350 4.69 3.56 -24.12
N THR A 351 4.94 2.27 -23.89
CA THR A 351 4.02 1.18 -24.22
C THR A 351 3.25 0.72 -22.99
N ILE A 352 1.94 0.53 -23.19
CA ILE A 352 0.96 0.06 -22.21
C ILE A 352 0.49 -1.30 -22.65
N GLN A 353 0.60 -2.29 -21.76
CA GLN A 353 0.03 -3.61 -21.96
C GLN A 353 -0.86 -3.97 -20.78
N VAL A 354 -2.04 -4.50 -21.06
CA VAL A 354 -2.95 -5.01 -20.03
C VAL A 354 -3.23 -6.47 -20.30
N TYR A 355 -3.11 -7.28 -19.25
CA TYR A 355 -3.34 -8.70 -19.30
C TYR A 355 -4.43 -9.12 -18.32
N ARG A 356 -5.06 -10.26 -18.59
CA ARG A 356 -6.01 -10.93 -17.70
C ARG A 356 -5.71 -12.43 -17.67
N PHE A 357 -5.92 -13.07 -16.52
CA PHE A 357 -5.91 -14.53 -16.45
C PHE A 357 -7.19 -15.13 -17.06
N GLU A 358 -7.03 -16.10 -17.94
CA GLU A 358 -8.12 -16.94 -18.44
C GLU A 358 -8.02 -18.34 -17.82
N VAL A 359 -9.15 -18.85 -17.33
CA VAL A 359 -9.27 -20.18 -16.71
C VAL A 359 -9.03 -21.28 -17.74
#